data_AF-A0A845CVG6-F1
#
_entry.id   AF-A0A845CVG6-F1
#
_cell.length_a   1.000
_cell.length_b   1.000
_cell.length_c   1.000
_cell.angle_alpha   90.00
_cell.angle_beta   90.00
_cell.angle_gamma   90.00
#
_symmetry.space_group_name_H-M   'P 1'
#
loop_
_entity.id
_entity.type
_entity.pdbx_description
1 polymer ?
#
loop_
_entity_poly.entity_id
_entity_poly.type
_entity_poly.pdbx_seq_one_letter_code
_entity_poly.pdbx_strand_id
1 'polypeptide(L)'
;MKDVEIVQRNFIEKKAAEYRSKGYEVEQDCPLEFLPGFVADLVVRKDGETKVVEVKYRASLAESPRISELAQILHDKPGWSFELLLVGEPERLDSPEGARSFAAEEIRQRLAEAEKALGHGLGEAAFLLVWSAFEAVVRELIAAEGVSIERVTQSGYVLDQAVYHGVISRADYDYLADMRKYRNAIAHGFDVNGFSDEKVTELIGVVVRLLDSEPELV
;
A
#
# COMPACT_ATOMS: atom_id res chain seq x y z
N MET A 1 6.42 -8.74 -9.39
CA MET A 1 5.08 -9.08 -9.92
C MET A 1 4.05 -9.16 -8.81
N LYS A 2 4.27 -9.95 -7.74
CA LYS A 2 3.36 -10.02 -6.57
C LYS A 2 2.99 -8.65 -5.97
N ASP A 3 3.96 -7.76 -5.81
CA ASP A 3 3.78 -6.41 -5.23
C ASP A 3 2.80 -5.54 -6.02
N VAL A 4 2.83 -5.67 -7.35
CA VAL A 4 1.98 -4.96 -8.30
C VAL A 4 0.55 -5.50 -8.23
N GLU A 5 0.40 -6.81 -8.09
CA GLU A 5 -0.91 -7.44 -7.91
C GLU A 5 -1.58 -7.03 -6.59
N ILE A 6 -0.82 -6.81 -5.52
CA ILE A 6 -1.35 -6.39 -4.20
C ILE A 6 -1.89 -4.96 -4.24
N VAL A 7 -1.11 -4.02 -4.78
CA VAL A 7 -1.54 -2.62 -4.90
C VAL A 7 -2.77 -2.50 -5.80
N GLN A 8 -2.81 -3.26 -6.90
CA GLN A 8 -3.96 -3.33 -7.78
C GLN A 8 -5.21 -3.88 -7.06
N ARG A 9 -5.07 -4.98 -6.31
CA ARG A 9 -6.16 -5.60 -5.56
C ARG A 9 -6.72 -4.66 -4.49
N ASN A 10 -5.86 -4.02 -3.69
CA ASN A 10 -6.29 -3.04 -2.68
C ASN A 10 -7.05 -1.87 -3.32
N PHE A 11 -6.61 -1.43 -4.50
CA PHE A 11 -7.29 -0.38 -5.25
C PHE A 11 -8.66 -0.83 -5.77
N ILE A 12 -8.76 -2.05 -6.29
CA ILE A 12 -10.03 -2.68 -6.72
C ILE A 12 -11.00 -2.77 -5.54
N GLU A 13 -10.56 -3.25 -4.37
CA GLU A 13 -11.41 -3.37 -3.18
C GLU A 13 -11.92 -2.01 -2.70
N LYS A 14 -11.05 -1.00 -2.65
CA LYS A 14 -11.42 0.37 -2.29
C LYS A 14 -12.46 0.92 -3.27
N LYS A 15 -12.28 0.69 -4.57
CA LYS A 15 -13.23 1.13 -5.60
C LYS A 15 -14.56 0.38 -5.52
N ALA A 16 -14.53 -0.92 -5.25
CA ALA A 16 -15.73 -1.70 -5.01
C ALA A 16 -16.54 -1.16 -3.82
N ALA A 17 -15.88 -0.85 -2.70
CA ALA A 17 -16.53 -0.23 -1.55
C ALA A 17 -17.12 1.15 -1.87
N GLU A 18 -16.41 1.98 -2.65
CA GLU A 18 -16.90 3.28 -3.12
C GLU A 18 -18.18 3.12 -3.97
N TYR A 19 -18.20 2.17 -4.90
CA TYR A 19 -19.38 1.87 -5.72
C TYR A 19 -20.56 1.39 -4.87
N ARG A 20 -20.34 0.46 -3.93
CA ARG A 20 -21.38 -0.02 -3.01
C ARG A 20 -21.96 1.14 -2.19
N SER A 21 -21.13 2.06 -1.70
CA SER A 21 -21.58 3.24 -0.95
C SER A 21 -22.46 4.19 -1.77
N LYS A 22 -22.31 4.18 -3.11
CA LYS A 22 -23.13 4.94 -4.05
C LYS A 22 -24.40 4.19 -4.50
N GLY A 23 -24.66 3.01 -3.94
CA GLY A 23 -25.83 2.19 -4.23
C GLY A 23 -25.71 1.35 -5.49
N TYR A 24 -24.49 1.03 -5.95
CA TYR A 24 -24.29 0.06 -7.01
C TYR A 24 -24.24 -1.36 -6.45
N GLU A 25 -24.80 -2.31 -7.20
CA GLU A 25 -24.48 -3.72 -7.07
C GLU A 25 -23.09 -3.96 -7.68
N VAL A 26 -22.22 -4.71 -7.00
CA VAL A 26 -20.81 -4.87 -7.40
C VAL A 26 -20.42 -6.35 -7.41
N GLU A 27 -20.04 -6.85 -8.57
CA GLU A 27 -19.41 -8.15 -8.80
C GLU A 27 -17.92 -7.97 -9.09
N GLN A 28 -17.07 -8.83 -8.53
CA GLN A 28 -15.63 -8.83 -8.75
C GLN A 28 -15.23 -10.08 -9.53
N ASP A 29 -14.10 -10.02 -10.24
CA ASP A 29 -13.57 -11.14 -11.03
C ASP A 29 -14.65 -11.77 -11.94
N CYS A 30 -15.42 -10.90 -12.61
CA CYS A 30 -16.61 -11.30 -13.35
C CYS A 30 -16.25 -11.71 -14.78
N PRO A 31 -16.41 -12.99 -15.18
CA PRO A 31 -16.24 -13.37 -16.57
C PRO A 31 -17.31 -12.70 -17.44
N LEU A 32 -16.91 -12.18 -18.59
CA LEU A 32 -17.83 -11.53 -19.53
C LEU A 32 -18.24 -12.52 -20.62
N GLU A 33 -19.52 -12.92 -20.65
CA GLU A 33 -20.02 -13.90 -21.63
C GLU A 33 -19.82 -13.47 -23.09
N PHE A 34 -19.94 -12.17 -23.36
CA PHE A 34 -19.76 -11.60 -24.69
C PHE A 34 -18.29 -11.40 -25.09
N LEU A 35 -17.35 -11.62 -24.17
CA LEU A 35 -15.91 -11.58 -24.44
C LEU A 35 -15.23 -12.80 -23.77
N PRO A 36 -15.37 -14.00 -24.36
CA PRO A 36 -14.89 -15.24 -23.75
C PRO A 36 -13.43 -15.18 -23.30
N GLY A 37 -13.16 -15.70 -22.10
CA GLY A 37 -11.83 -15.69 -21.50
C GLY A 37 -11.36 -14.32 -21.02
N PHE A 38 -12.20 -13.28 -21.06
CA PHE A 38 -11.96 -12.03 -20.34
C PHE A 38 -12.68 -12.07 -19.00
N VAL A 39 -11.94 -11.76 -17.93
CA VAL A 39 -12.46 -11.64 -16.58
C VAL A 39 -12.29 -10.19 -16.18
N ALA A 40 -13.41 -9.52 -15.93
CA ALA A 40 -13.41 -8.12 -15.53
C ALA A 40 -13.05 -7.97 -14.05
N ASP A 41 -12.24 -6.97 -13.72
CA ASP A 41 -11.87 -6.65 -12.34
C ASP A 41 -13.13 -6.33 -11.52
N LEU A 42 -14.02 -5.47 -12.05
CA LEU A 42 -15.35 -5.22 -11.50
C LEU A 42 -16.43 -5.09 -12.58
N VAL A 43 -17.63 -5.57 -12.26
CA VAL A 43 -18.87 -5.18 -12.94
C VAL A 43 -19.79 -4.54 -11.92
N VAL A 44 -20.22 -3.31 -12.20
CA VAL A 44 -21.13 -2.55 -11.33
C VAL A 44 -22.43 -2.23 -12.04
N ARG A 45 -23.55 -2.36 -11.33
CA ARG A 45 -24.90 -2.16 -11.89
C ARG A 45 -25.74 -1.24 -11.03
N LYS A 46 -26.46 -0.31 -11.66
CA LYS A 46 -27.41 0.60 -11.00
C LYS A 46 -28.37 1.20 -12.02
N ASP A 47 -29.66 1.27 -11.69
CA ASP A 47 -30.69 1.97 -12.48
C ASP A 47 -30.75 1.57 -13.97
N GLY A 48 -30.47 0.30 -14.28
CA GLY A 48 -30.44 -0.22 -15.66
C GLY A 48 -29.13 0.06 -16.41
N GLU A 49 -28.18 0.75 -15.78
CA GLU A 49 -26.81 0.94 -16.29
C GLU A 49 -25.89 -0.16 -15.76
N THR A 50 -25.06 -0.70 -16.63
CA THR A 50 -23.96 -1.62 -16.31
C THR A 50 -22.64 -0.96 -16.68
N LYS A 51 -21.68 -1.03 -15.78
CA LYS A 51 -20.34 -0.51 -16.04
C LYS A 51 -19.32 -1.61 -15.75
N VAL A 52 -18.46 -1.85 -16.73
CA VAL A 52 -17.30 -2.73 -16.58
C VAL A 52 -16.11 -1.84 -16.21
N VAL A 53 -15.46 -2.14 -15.09
CA VAL A 53 -14.33 -1.37 -14.58
C VAL A 53 -13.08 -2.23 -14.63
N GLU A 54 -12.05 -1.71 -15.27
CA GLU A 54 -10.73 -2.34 -15.35
C GLU A 54 -9.69 -1.45 -14.65
N VAL A 55 -8.85 -2.06 -13.83
CA VAL A 55 -7.78 -1.39 -13.11
C VAL A 55 -6.47 -1.84 -13.73
N LYS A 56 -5.70 -0.90 -14.29
CA LYS A 56 -4.42 -1.21 -14.98
C LYS A 56 -3.31 -0.24 -14.57
N TYR A 57 -2.07 -0.68 -14.69
CA TYR A 57 -0.89 0.19 -14.62
C TYR A 57 -0.62 0.83 -15.98
N ARG A 58 -0.01 2.02 -15.96
CA ARG A 58 0.27 2.77 -17.18
C ARG A 58 1.17 2.00 -18.16
N ALA A 59 2.25 1.36 -17.69
CA ALA A 59 3.09 0.50 -18.53
C ALA A 59 2.36 -0.75 -19.04
N SER A 60 1.50 -1.37 -18.22
CA SER A 60 0.76 -2.58 -18.62
C SER A 60 -0.35 -2.33 -19.64
N LEU A 61 -0.76 -1.06 -19.81
CA LEU A 61 -1.85 -0.71 -20.73
C LEU A 61 -1.47 -0.99 -22.19
N ALA A 62 -0.22 -0.72 -22.57
CA ALA A 62 0.29 -1.00 -23.91
C ALA A 62 0.34 -2.51 -24.23
N GLU A 63 0.41 -3.36 -23.20
CA GLU A 63 0.49 -4.82 -23.32
C GLU A 63 -0.87 -5.52 -23.27
N SER A 64 -1.98 -4.77 -23.20
CA SER A 64 -3.33 -5.33 -23.08
C SER A 64 -4.24 -5.00 -24.27
N PRO A 65 -4.03 -5.62 -25.46
CA PRO A 65 -4.86 -5.42 -26.65
C PRO A 65 -6.36 -5.65 -26.41
N ARG A 66 -6.69 -6.51 -25.44
CA ARG A 66 -8.06 -6.89 -25.09
C ARG A 66 -8.86 -5.77 -24.44
N ILE A 67 -8.18 -4.77 -23.86
CA ILE A 67 -8.85 -3.60 -23.27
C ILE A 67 -9.49 -2.72 -24.36
N SER A 68 -8.80 -2.56 -25.49
CA SER A 68 -9.35 -1.83 -26.64
C SER A 68 -10.55 -2.57 -27.25
N GLU A 69 -10.47 -3.90 -27.34
CA GLU A 69 -11.56 -4.76 -27.82
C GLU A 69 -12.80 -4.65 -26.90
N LEU A 70 -12.60 -4.74 -25.58
CA LEU A 70 -13.67 -4.56 -24.61
C LEU A 70 -14.35 -3.20 -24.74
N ALA A 71 -13.57 -2.11 -24.81
CA ALA A 71 -14.11 -0.77 -24.97
C ALA A 71 -14.98 -0.62 -26.23
N GLN A 72 -14.57 -1.28 -27.33
CA GLN A 72 -15.29 -1.25 -28.59
C GLN A 72 -16.61 -2.03 -28.53
N ILE A 73 -16.61 -3.23 -27.93
CA ILE A 73 -17.83 -4.03 -27.74
C ILE A 73 -18.84 -3.30 -26.85
N LEU A 74 -18.37 -2.66 -25.77
CA LEU A 74 -19.24 -1.97 -24.83
C LEU A 74 -19.82 -0.67 -25.40
N HIS A 75 -19.09 0.00 -26.30
CA HIS A 75 -19.58 1.22 -26.96
C HIS A 75 -20.89 1.00 -27.72
N ASP A 76 -21.02 -0.15 -28.37
CA ASP A 76 -22.18 -0.50 -29.19
C ASP A 76 -23.35 -1.08 -28.38
N LYS A 77 -23.22 -1.20 -27.05
CA LYS A 77 -24.19 -1.88 -26.18
C LYS A 77 -24.97 -0.86 -25.33
N PRO A 78 -26.29 -0.67 -25.57
CA PRO A 78 -27.10 0.26 -24.80
C PRO A 78 -27.12 -0.06 -23.31
N GLY A 79 -26.95 0.96 -22.47
CA GLY A 79 -26.90 0.83 -21.02
C GLY A 79 -25.57 0.29 -20.48
N TRP A 80 -24.55 0.11 -21.33
CA TRP A 80 -23.23 -0.34 -20.92
C TRP A 80 -22.20 0.79 -21.04
N SER A 81 -21.24 0.81 -20.12
CA SER A 81 -20.11 1.74 -20.16
C SER A 81 -18.83 1.04 -19.71
N PHE A 82 -17.70 1.57 -20.19
CA PHE A 82 -16.37 1.10 -19.81
C PHE A 82 -15.65 2.18 -19.00
N GLU A 83 -15.07 1.80 -17.85
CA GLU A 83 -14.25 2.69 -17.03
C GLU A 83 -12.88 2.07 -16.80
N LEU A 84 -11.84 2.71 -17.37
CA LEU A 84 -10.46 2.33 -17.14
C LEU A 84 -9.86 3.20 -16.03
N LEU A 85 -9.47 2.56 -14.93
CA LEU A 85 -8.79 3.20 -13.82
C LEU A 85 -7.29 2.93 -13.89
N LEU A 86 -6.52 4.00 -14.11
CA LEU A 86 -5.07 3.92 -14.13
C LEU A 86 -4.51 4.05 -12.72
N VAL A 87 -3.87 3.00 -12.23
CA VAL A 87 -3.08 3.04 -11.00
C VAL A 87 -1.70 3.58 -11.39
N GLY A 88 -1.26 4.64 -10.71
CA GLY A 88 0.09 5.14 -10.84
C GLY A 88 1.07 4.01 -10.57
N GLU A 89 2.10 3.86 -11.41
CA GLU A 89 3.15 2.88 -11.12
C GLU A 89 3.75 3.17 -9.75
N PRO A 90 4.08 2.10 -9.01
CA PRO A 90 4.98 2.28 -7.89
C PRO A 90 6.28 2.87 -8.44
N GLU A 91 6.60 4.09 -7.99
CA GLU A 91 7.85 4.75 -8.32
C GLU A 91 8.97 3.84 -7.81
N ARG A 92 9.73 3.25 -8.73
CA ARG A 92 10.93 2.49 -8.38
C ARG A 92 11.94 3.49 -7.85
N LEU A 93 12.07 3.57 -6.53
CA LEU A 93 13.13 4.35 -5.93
C LEU A 93 14.44 3.61 -6.18
N ASP A 94 15.28 4.20 -7.04
CA ASP A 94 16.66 3.77 -7.23
C ASP A 94 17.39 3.95 -5.90
N SER A 95 17.65 2.84 -5.23
CA SER A 95 18.49 2.84 -4.03
C SER A 95 19.96 2.85 -4.46
N PRO A 96 20.85 3.54 -3.72
CA PRO A 96 22.29 3.48 -3.98
C PRO A 96 22.79 2.03 -4.02
N GLU A 97 23.81 1.78 -4.83
CA GLU A 97 24.44 0.47 -4.91
C GLU A 97 24.93 0.00 -3.52
N GLY A 98 24.60 -1.24 -3.15
CA GLY A 98 24.92 -1.80 -1.84
C GLY A 98 23.96 -1.42 -0.70
N ALA A 99 22.88 -0.68 -0.97
CA ALA A 99 21.83 -0.44 0.01
C ALA A 99 21.22 -1.78 0.48
N ARG A 100 21.12 -1.95 1.80
CA ARG A 100 20.51 -3.10 2.47
C ARG A 100 19.61 -2.64 3.61
N SER A 101 18.68 -3.51 4.03
CA SER A 101 17.91 -3.29 5.25
C SER A 101 18.83 -3.29 6.49
N PHE A 102 18.40 -2.59 7.53
CA PHE A 102 19.04 -2.65 8.84
C PHE A 102 18.82 -4.04 9.46
N ALA A 103 19.83 -4.54 10.16
CA ALA A 103 19.71 -5.68 11.06
C ALA A 103 19.19 -5.24 12.44
N ALA A 104 18.70 -6.17 13.25
CA ALA A 104 18.15 -5.90 14.59
C ALA A 104 18.99 -4.93 15.46
N GLU A 105 20.33 -5.05 15.47
CA GLU A 105 21.18 -4.15 16.25
C GLU A 105 21.22 -2.72 15.69
N GLU A 106 21.23 -2.58 14.37
CA GLU A 106 21.17 -1.27 13.71
C GLU A 106 19.79 -0.62 13.92
N ILE A 107 18.72 -1.42 13.98
CA ILE A 107 17.37 -0.96 14.33
C ILE A 107 17.37 -0.40 15.76
N ARG A 108 17.94 -1.13 16.73
CA ARG A 108 18.08 -0.64 18.12
C ARG A 108 18.89 0.65 18.21
N GLN A 109 19.98 0.74 17.45
CA GLN A 109 20.77 1.97 17.38
C GLN A 109 19.94 3.15 16.85
N ARG A 110 19.13 2.95 15.80
CA ARG A 110 18.25 3.99 15.25
C ARG A 110 17.20 4.46 16.25
N LEU A 111 16.63 3.56 17.05
CA LEU A 111 15.71 3.93 18.11
C LEU A 111 16.39 4.78 19.18
N ALA A 112 17.60 4.41 19.62
CA ALA A 112 18.37 5.20 20.58
C ALA A 112 18.77 6.59 20.03
N GLU A 113 19.05 6.70 18.73
CA GLU A 113 19.29 7.99 18.06
C GLU A 113 18.02 8.85 18.00
N ALA A 114 16.85 8.24 17.76
CA ALA A 114 15.58 8.94 17.78
C ALA A 114 15.23 9.48 19.18
N GLU A 115 15.44 8.70 20.23
CA GLU A 115 15.25 9.15 21.62
C GLU A 115 16.14 10.34 21.97
N LYS A 116 17.40 10.33 21.53
CA LYS A 116 18.31 11.49 21.69
C LYS A 116 17.79 12.70 20.93
N ALA A 117 17.34 12.52 19.68
CA ALA A 117 16.78 13.61 18.88
C ALA A 117 15.53 14.22 19.55
N LEU A 118 14.64 13.40 20.11
CA LEU A 118 13.51 13.87 20.93
C LEU A 118 13.98 14.68 22.15
N GLY A 119 14.99 14.19 22.87
CA GLY A 119 15.56 14.91 24.02
C GLY A 119 16.14 16.29 23.67
N HIS A 120 16.45 16.53 22.40
CA HIS A 120 16.91 17.82 21.87
C HIS A 120 15.79 18.66 21.22
N GLY A 121 14.53 18.22 21.26
CA GLY A 121 13.40 18.91 20.62
C GLY A 121 13.37 18.76 19.10
N LEU A 122 14.05 17.75 18.55
CA LEU A 122 14.10 17.45 17.11
C LEU A 122 13.08 16.37 16.74
N GLY A 123 11.81 16.61 17.05
CA GLY A 123 10.73 15.62 16.91
C GLY A 123 10.55 15.07 15.50
N GLU A 124 10.59 15.93 14.48
CA GLU A 124 10.47 15.50 13.07
C GLU A 124 11.62 14.60 12.62
N ALA A 125 12.85 14.92 13.04
CA ALA A 125 14.04 14.11 12.74
C ALA A 125 13.98 12.76 13.47
N ALA A 126 13.60 12.78 14.75
CA ALA A 126 13.38 11.57 15.51
C ALA A 126 12.33 10.68 14.84
N PHE A 127 11.22 11.25 14.40
CA PHE A 127 10.16 10.52 13.73
C PHE A 127 10.61 9.85 12.44
N LEU A 128 11.40 10.51 11.60
CA LEU A 128 11.97 9.89 10.41
C LEU A 128 12.92 8.73 10.75
N LEU A 129 13.72 8.86 11.81
CA LEU A 129 14.57 7.76 12.31
C LEU A 129 13.72 6.56 12.74
N VAL A 130 12.68 6.79 13.54
CA VAL A 130 11.79 5.71 14.01
C VAL A 130 11.03 5.08 12.83
N TRP A 131 10.55 5.87 11.88
CA TRP A 131 9.87 5.34 10.69
C TRP A 131 10.80 4.47 9.85
N SER A 132 12.07 4.84 9.71
CA SER A 132 13.07 4.01 9.02
C SER A 132 13.33 2.68 9.76
N ALA A 133 13.34 2.70 11.10
CA ALA A 133 13.47 1.52 11.93
C ALA A 133 12.23 0.61 11.81
N PHE A 134 11.02 1.17 11.82
CA PHE A 134 9.77 0.45 11.57
C PHE A 134 9.81 -0.31 10.25
N GLU A 135 10.17 0.37 9.15
CA GLU A 135 10.22 -0.28 7.84
C GLU A 135 11.25 -1.42 7.81
N ALA A 136 12.36 -1.31 8.53
CA ALA A 136 13.36 -2.37 8.62
C ALA A 136 12.86 -3.58 9.42
N VAL A 137 12.21 -3.36 10.57
CA VAL A 137 11.62 -4.44 11.39
C VAL A 137 10.60 -5.24 10.60
N VAL A 138 9.69 -4.56 9.88
CA VAL A 138 8.68 -5.25 9.07
C VAL A 138 9.33 -6.09 7.96
N ARG A 139 10.38 -5.59 7.31
CA ARG A 139 11.11 -6.38 6.30
C ARG A 139 11.76 -7.62 6.90
N GLU A 140 12.31 -7.52 8.11
CA GLU A 140 12.92 -8.65 8.82
C GLU A 140 11.87 -9.72 9.19
N LEU A 141 10.72 -9.29 9.72
CA LEU A 141 9.62 -10.20 10.08
C LEU A 141 9.04 -10.92 8.85
N ILE A 142 8.84 -10.22 7.74
CA ILE A 142 8.33 -10.82 6.50
C ILE A 142 9.38 -11.73 5.85
N ALA A 143 10.67 -11.38 5.95
CA ALA A 143 11.76 -12.24 5.49
C ALA A 143 11.83 -13.56 6.27
N ALA A 144 11.50 -13.56 7.57
CA ALA A 144 11.43 -14.77 8.38
C ALA A 144 10.35 -15.76 7.87
N GLU A 145 9.30 -15.27 7.22
CA GLU A 145 8.26 -16.09 6.56
C GLU A 145 8.67 -16.57 5.15
N GLY A 146 9.92 -16.33 4.73
CA GLY A 146 10.41 -16.70 3.41
C GLY A 146 9.95 -15.76 2.28
N VAL A 147 9.44 -14.57 2.61
CA VAL A 147 9.01 -13.56 1.65
C VAL A 147 9.96 -12.37 1.68
N SER A 148 10.51 -12.00 0.53
CA SER A 148 11.46 -10.89 0.45
C SER A 148 10.83 -9.64 -0.15
N ILE A 149 10.86 -8.54 0.61
CA ILE A 149 10.47 -7.19 0.13
C ILE A 149 11.72 -6.54 -0.47
N GLU A 150 12.13 -7.02 -1.65
CA GLU A 150 13.45 -6.71 -2.20
C GLU A 150 13.61 -5.26 -2.68
N ARG A 151 12.54 -4.56 -3.07
CA ARG A 151 12.65 -3.24 -3.71
C ARG A 151 11.49 -2.33 -3.36
N VAL A 152 11.84 -1.10 -2.96
CA VAL A 152 10.91 -0.06 -2.53
C VAL A 152 10.08 0.39 -3.73
N THR A 153 8.76 0.34 -3.57
CA THR A 153 7.82 0.61 -4.66
C THR A 153 6.90 1.79 -4.35
N GLN A 154 6.62 2.12 -3.08
CA GLN A 154 5.78 3.27 -2.72
C GLN A 154 5.91 3.59 -1.22
N SER A 155 5.73 4.87 -0.84
CA SER A 155 5.60 5.28 0.56
C SER A 155 4.36 4.63 1.17
N GLY A 156 4.57 3.61 2.02
CA GLY A 156 3.49 2.81 2.60
C GLY A 156 3.39 1.38 2.10
N TYR A 157 4.17 0.97 1.09
CA TYR A 157 4.17 -0.43 0.62
C TYR A 157 4.52 -1.41 1.75
N VAL A 158 5.52 -1.08 2.55
CA VAL A 158 5.93 -1.88 3.71
C VAL A 158 4.79 -2.03 4.73
N LEU A 159 4.00 -0.97 4.93
CA LEU A 159 2.85 -1.01 5.84
C LEU A 159 1.74 -1.92 5.29
N ASP A 160 1.45 -1.84 3.99
CA ASP A 160 0.44 -2.69 3.36
C ASP A 160 0.87 -4.17 3.40
N GLN A 161 2.16 -4.46 3.20
CA GLN A 161 2.72 -5.81 3.37
C GLN A 161 2.62 -6.30 4.82
N ALA A 162 2.88 -5.44 5.81
CA ALA A 162 2.78 -5.80 7.22
C ALA A 162 1.39 -6.33 7.60
N VAL A 163 0.33 -5.72 7.08
CA VAL A 163 -1.05 -6.20 7.33
C VAL A 163 -1.32 -7.49 6.59
N TYR A 164 -0.93 -7.57 5.32
CA TYR A 164 -1.19 -8.75 4.49
C TYR A 164 -0.56 -10.01 5.08
N HIS A 165 0.65 -9.88 5.62
CA HIS A 165 1.37 -10.95 6.29
C HIS A 165 0.96 -11.16 7.76
N GLY A 166 0.03 -10.36 8.29
CA GLY A 166 -0.40 -10.48 9.70
C GLY A 166 0.66 -10.06 10.72
N VAL A 167 1.72 -9.38 10.28
CA VAL A 167 2.84 -8.90 11.12
C VAL A 167 2.39 -7.81 12.10
N ILE A 168 1.36 -7.04 11.73
CA ILE A 168 0.79 -5.99 12.58
C ILE A 168 -0.70 -6.20 12.79
N SER A 169 -1.19 -5.81 13.97
CA SER A 169 -2.62 -5.84 14.27
C SER A 169 -3.40 -4.80 13.46
N ARG A 170 -4.73 -4.98 13.36
CA ARG A 170 -5.60 -3.97 12.73
C ARG A 170 -5.53 -2.61 13.43
N ALA A 171 -5.38 -2.61 14.76
CA ALA A 171 -5.24 -1.38 15.54
C ALA A 171 -3.91 -0.67 15.26
N ASP A 172 -2.81 -1.43 15.17
CA ASP A 172 -1.50 -0.88 14.78
C ASP A 172 -1.54 -0.36 13.34
N TYR A 173 -2.25 -1.02 12.42
CA TYR A 173 -2.41 -0.52 11.05
C TYR A 173 -3.10 0.84 11.00
N ASP A 174 -4.22 1.01 11.69
CA ASP A 174 -4.96 2.28 11.66
C ASP A 174 -4.09 3.44 12.20
N TYR A 175 -3.31 3.16 13.26
CA TYR A 175 -2.33 4.11 13.80
C TYR A 175 -1.19 4.41 12.82
N LEU A 176 -0.55 3.38 12.27
CA LEU A 176 0.58 3.52 11.33
C LEU A 176 0.17 4.17 10.00
N ALA A 177 -1.07 3.94 9.56
CA ALA A 177 -1.64 4.57 8.38
C ALA A 177 -1.86 6.07 8.58
N ASP A 178 -2.17 6.50 9.82
CA ASP A 178 -2.18 7.91 10.18
C ASP A 178 -0.76 8.48 10.22
N MET A 179 0.19 7.79 10.87
CA MET A 179 1.60 8.20 10.94
C MET A 179 2.26 8.34 9.56
N ARG A 180 1.87 7.51 8.60
CA ARG A 180 2.33 7.61 7.20
C ARG A 180 2.05 8.99 6.59
N LYS A 181 0.93 9.64 6.95
CA LYS A 181 0.58 10.98 6.44
C LYS A 181 1.59 12.01 6.93
N TYR A 182 1.93 11.95 8.22
CA TYR A 182 2.96 12.79 8.84
C TYR A 182 4.32 12.55 8.19
N ARG A 183 4.71 11.28 7.96
CA ARG A 183 5.96 10.92 7.29
C ARG A 183 6.11 11.53 5.91
N ASN A 184 5.07 11.43 5.10
CA ASN A 184 5.11 12.00 3.75
C ASN A 184 5.21 13.53 3.83
N ALA A 185 4.46 14.19 4.71
CA ALA A 185 4.52 15.63 4.88
C ALA A 185 5.93 16.10 5.31
N ILE A 186 6.48 15.51 6.37
CA ILE A 186 7.81 15.84 6.91
C ILE A 186 8.91 15.58 5.87
N ALA A 187 8.92 14.41 5.24
CA ALA A 187 9.95 14.05 4.26
C ALA A 187 9.96 14.97 3.02
N HIS A 188 8.82 15.55 2.67
CA HIS A 188 8.68 16.49 1.56
C HIS A 188 8.76 17.97 2.00
N GLY A 189 9.03 18.24 3.28
CA GLY A 189 9.25 19.60 3.80
C GLY A 189 7.98 20.43 3.96
N PHE A 190 6.82 19.79 4.15
CA PHE A 190 5.59 20.48 4.49
C PHE A 190 5.50 20.75 5.99
N ASP A 191 4.87 21.86 6.37
CA ASP A 191 4.51 22.15 7.76
C ASP A 191 3.38 21.23 8.22
N VAL A 192 3.55 20.58 9.38
CA VAL A 192 2.70 19.48 9.82
C VAL A 192 1.98 19.82 11.12
N ASN A 193 0.86 20.54 10.97
CA ASN A 193 -0.03 20.86 12.07
C ASN A 193 -0.54 19.59 12.78
N GLY A 194 -0.45 19.57 14.12
CA GLY A 194 -0.89 18.44 14.95
C GLY A 194 0.08 17.26 15.01
N PHE A 195 1.32 17.44 14.54
CA PHE A 195 2.43 16.55 14.87
C PHE A 195 2.94 16.85 16.29
N SER A 196 3.34 15.82 17.04
CA SER A 196 3.81 15.99 18.42
C SER A 196 4.80 14.90 18.82
N ASP A 197 5.62 15.19 19.85
CA ASP A 197 6.65 14.28 20.36
C ASP A 197 6.03 13.00 20.99
N GLU A 198 4.80 13.08 21.48
CA GLU A 198 4.05 11.92 21.98
C GLU A 198 3.83 10.88 20.87
N LYS A 199 3.51 11.32 19.64
CA LYS A 199 3.35 10.41 18.49
C LYS A 199 4.65 9.66 18.18
N VAL A 200 5.79 10.32 18.36
CA VAL A 200 7.10 9.68 18.17
C VAL A 200 7.35 8.64 19.25
N THR A 201 7.05 8.98 20.51
CA THR A 201 7.18 8.07 21.65
C THR A 201 6.29 6.83 21.49
N GLU A 202 5.04 7.02 21.06
CA GLU A 202 4.12 5.93 20.76
C GLU A 202 4.65 5.04 19.61
N LEU A 203 5.18 5.65 18.55
CA LEU A 203 5.75 4.90 17.42
C LEU A 203 7.00 4.10 17.86
N ILE A 204 7.87 4.65 18.70
CA ILE A 204 9.00 3.90 19.29
C ILE A 204 8.47 2.66 20.01
N GLY A 205 7.42 2.82 20.81
CA GLY A 205 6.77 1.70 21.51
C GLY A 205 6.24 0.62 20.55
N VAL A 206 5.69 0.99 19.40
CA VAL A 206 5.27 0.02 18.36
C VAL A 206 6.49 -0.74 17.82
N VAL A 207 7.55 -0.03 17.43
CA VAL A 207 8.73 -0.66 16.82
C VAL A 207 9.44 -1.60 17.80
N VAL A 208 9.57 -1.22 19.06
CA VAL A 208 10.14 -2.08 20.12
C VAL A 208 9.31 -3.35 20.27
N ARG A 209 7.97 -3.24 20.36
CA ARG A 209 7.09 -4.43 20.44
C ARG A 209 7.28 -5.36 19.26
N LEU A 210 7.35 -4.83 18.03
CA LEU A 210 7.53 -5.64 16.82
C LEU A 210 8.91 -6.29 16.78
N LEU A 211 9.96 -5.59 17.20
CA LEU A 211 11.33 -6.11 17.22
C LEU A 211 11.51 -7.25 18.24
N ASP A 212 10.79 -7.17 19.36
CA ASP A 212 10.82 -8.16 20.43
C ASP A 212 9.77 -9.28 20.25
N SER A 213 8.92 -9.19 19.22
CA SER A 213 7.99 -10.25 18.87
C SER A 213 8.74 -11.39 18.18
N GLU A 214 8.67 -12.60 18.74
CA GLU A 214 9.17 -13.78 18.02
C GLU A 214 8.28 -14.02 16.79
N PRO A 215 8.84 -14.37 15.62
CA PRO A 215 8.02 -14.81 14.50
C PRO A 215 7.28 -16.09 14.94
N GLU A 216 5.95 -16.03 15.01
CA GLU A 216 5.15 -17.24 15.18
C GLU A 216 5.39 -18.11 13.95
N LEU A 217 6.24 -19.14 14.12
CA LEU A 217 6.46 -20.18 13.13
C LEU A 217 5.12 -20.91 12.90
N VAL A 218 4.44 -20.58 11.80
CA VAL A 218 3.33 -21.38 11.26
C VAL A 218 3.87 -22.56 10.46
#